data_AF-A0A7V2EER6-F1
#
_entry.id   AF-A0A7V2EER6-F1
#
_cell.length_a   1.000
_cell.length_b   1.000
_cell.length_c   1.000
_cell.angle_alpha   90.00
_cell.angle_beta   90.00
_cell.angle_gamma   90.00
#
_symmetry.space_group_name_H-M   'P 1'
#
loop_
_entity.id
_entity.type
_entity.pdbx_description
1 polymer ?
#
loop_
_entity_poly.entity_id
_entity_poly.type
_entity_poly.pdbx_seq_one_letter_code
_entity_poly.pdbx_strand_id
1 'polypeptide(L)' 'RQALAKQSVALASGDKVHITASFGVACSAEVVGPPTPDALVALADMRLYQAKAAGRNCVKP' A
#
# COMPACT_ATOMS: atom_id res chain seq x y z
N ARG A 1 -3.18 0.65 -9.08
CA ARG A 1 -4.13 -0.21 -8.33
C ARG A 1 -4.45 -1.54 -9.06
N GLN A 2 -4.88 -1.53 -10.32
CA GLN A 2 -5.43 -2.74 -10.97
C GLN A 2 -4.39 -3.76 -11.51
N ALA A 3 -3.13 -3.37 -11.72
CA ALA A 3 -2.14 -4.23 -12.37
C ALA A 3 -1.83 -5.52 -11.57
N LEU A 4 -1.63 -5.39 -10.25
CA LEU A 4 -1.32 -6.54 -9.38
C LEU A 4 -2.48 -7.54 -9.31
N ALA A 5 -3.71 -7.06 -9.13
CA ALA A 5 -4.88 -7.95 -9.02
C ALA A 5 -5.14 -8.76 -10.30
N LYS A 6 -4.75 -8.22 -11.47
CA LYS A 6 -4.94 -8.86 -12.78
C LYS A 6 -3.84 -9.84 -13.14
N GLN A 7 -2.68 -9.77 -12.47
CA GLN A 7 -1.58 -10.70 -12.69
C GLN A 7 -1.71 -11.89 -11.75
N SER A 8 -1.77 -13.09 -12.33
CA SER A 8 -1.68 -14.33 -11.58
C SER A 8 -0.22 -14.77 -11.45
N VAL A 9 0.19 -15.19 -10.26
CA VAL A 9 1.50 -15.79 -10.02
C VAL A 9 1.36 -17.30 -10.11
N ALA A 10 2.17 -17.93 -10.96
CA ALA A 10 2.23 -19.39 -11.08
C ALA A 10 3.07 -19.98 -9.93
N LEU A 11 2.57 -21.04 -9.32
CA LEU A 11 3.27 -21.81 -8.29
C LEU A 11 3.95 -23.03 -8.92
N ALA A 12 4.94 -23.60 -8.22
CA ALA A 12 5.62 -24.83 -8.64
C ALA A 12 4.67 -26.05 -8.74
N SER A 13 3.53 -26.01 -8.05
CA SER A 13 2.46 -27.01 -8.16
C SER A 13 1.68 -26.95 -9.48
N GLY A 14 1.85 -25.88 -10.27
CA GLY A 14 1.05 -25.58 -11.47
C GLY A 14 -0.17 -24.69 -11.19
N ASP A 15 -0.47 -24.41 -9.92
CA ASP A 15 -1.57 -23.53 -9.54
C ASP A 15 -1.28 -22.06 -9.84
N LYS A 16 -2.35 -21.26 -9.97
CA LYS A 16 -2.27 -19.81 -10.15
C LYS A 16 -2.92 -19.09 -8.97
N VAL A 17 -2.20 -18.13 -8.40
CA VAL A 17 -2.69 -17.31 -7.28
C VAL A 17 -2.83 -15.85 -7.71
N HIS A 18 -3.94 -15.24 -7.32
CA HIS A 18 -4.16 -13.80 -7.48
C HIS A 18 -3.73 -13.07 -6.21
N ILE A 19 -2.86 -12.07 -6.38
CA ILE A 19 -2.34 -11.27 -5.27
C ILE A 19 -2.82 -9.84 -5.41
N THR A 20 -3.17 -9.23 -4.29
CA THR A 20 -3.49 -7.80 -4.23
C THR A 20 -2.55 -7.10 -3.25
N ALA A 21 -2.43 -5.78 -3.38
CA ALA A 21 -1.66 -4.95 -2.46
C ALA A 21 -2.49 -3.75 -2.02
N SER A 22 -2.21 -3.27 -0.81
CA SER A 22 -2.76 -2.02 -0.27
C SER A 22 -1.60 -1.04 -0.09
N PHE A 23 -1.86 0.24 -0.26
CA PHE A 23 -0.82 1.28 -0.20
C PHE A 23 -1.29 2.45 0.66
N GLY A 24 -0.39 2.97 1.48
CA GLY A 24 -0.51 4.30 2.08
C GLY A 24 0.49 5.23 1.41
N VAL A 25 0.05 6.42 1.03
CA VAL A 25 0.87 7.40 0.33
C VAL A 25 0.94 8.66 1.16
N ALA A 26 2.11 9.28 1.22
CA ALA A 26 2.29 10.56 1.87
C ALA A 26 3.28 11.42 1.07
N CYS A 27 3.06 12.73 1.12
CA CYS A 27 3.93 13.75 0.56
C CYS A 27 4.60 14.53 1.69
N SER A 28 5.85 14.95 1.51
CA SER A 28 6.58 15.77 2.49
C SER A 28 5.87 17.08 2.81
N ALA A 29 5.07 17.61 1.89
CA ALA A 29 4.25 18.80 2.09
C ALA A 29 3.11 18.61 3.13
N GLU A 30 2.78 17.37 3.49
CA GLU A 30 1.73 17.05 4.46
C GLU A 30 2.27 16.88 5.89
N VAL A 31 3.59 16.78 6.05
CA VAL A 31 4.22 16.61 7.36
C VAL A 31 4.29 17.97 8.05
N VAL A 32 3.67 18.07 9.24
CA VAL A 32 3.71 19.30 10.05
C VAL A 32 5.09 19.44 10.71
N GLY A 33 5.72 20.59 10.54
CA GLY A 33 7.07 20.86 11.03
C GLY A 33 8.14 20.45 10.01
N PRO A 34 9.41 20.32 10.42
CA PRO A 34 10.47 19.87 9.53
C PRO A 34 10.14 18.48 8.96
N PRO A 35 10.06 18.30 7.62
CA PRO A 35 9.71 17.02 7.02
C PRO A 35 10.89 16.06 7.17
N THR A 36 10.89 15.28 8.26
CA THR A 36 11.87 14.21 8.44
C THR A 36 11.45 12.98 7.66
N PRO A 37 12.41 12.16 7.17
CA PRO A 37 12.10 10.87 6.55
C PRO A 37 11.20 10.00 7.43
N ASP A 38 11.47 9.96 8.74
CA ASP A 38 10.70 9.15 9.70
C ASP A 38 9.25 9.61 9.82
N ALA A 39 9.01 10.93 9.88
CA ALA A 39 7.66 11.47 9.94
C ALA A 39 6.86 11.20 8.66
N LEU A 40 7.52 11.28 7.50
CA LEU A 40 6.92 10.95 6.21
C LEU A 40 6.56 9.46 6.11
N VAL A 41 7.47 8.58 6.52
CA VAL A 41 7.25 7.13 6.53
C VAL A 41 6.15 6.75 7.51
N ALA A 42 6.11 7.35 8.70
CA ALA A 42 5.08 7.10 9.70
C ALA A 42 3.68 7.49 9.18
N LEU A 43 3.56 8.63 8.48
CA LEU A 43 2.30 9.06 7.86
C LEU A 43 1.84 8.10 6.76
N ALA A 44 2.76 7.67 5.88
CA ALA A 44 2.47 6.69 4.85
C ALA A 44 2.06 5.33 5.44
N ASP A 45 2.74 4.87 6.50
CA ASP A 45 2.43 3.60 7.16
C ASP A 45 1.06 3.62 7.85
N MET A 46 0.72 4.71 8.56
CA MET A 46 -0.62 4.90 9.13
C MET A 46 -1.70 4.77 8.06
N ARG A 47 -1.50 5.39 6.89
CA ARG A 47 -2.44 5.30 5.75
C ARG A 47 -2.49 3.89 5.17
N LEU A 48 -1.38 3.16 5.15
CA LEU A 48 -1.36 1.76 4.75
C LEU A 48 -2.23 0.91 5.68
N TYR A 49 -2.15 1.14 7.00
CA TYR A 49 -3.04 0.48 7.96
C TYR A 49 -4.50 0.81 7.73
N GLN A 50 -4.83 2.08 7.46
CA GLN A 50 -6.20 2.48 7.08
C GLN A 50 -6.66 1.77 5.79
N ALA A 51 -5.79 1.60 4.80
CA ALA A 51 -6.10 0.89 3.57
C ALA A 51 -6.42 -0.59 3.84
N LYS A 52 -5.67 -1.23 4.75
CA LYS A 52 -5.93 -2.61 5.18
C LYS A 52 -7.26 -2.72 5.93
N ALA A 53 -7.55 -1.78 6.84
CA ALA A 53 -8.79 -1.75 7.60
C ALA A 53 -10.03 -1.50 6.72
N ALA A 54 -9.89 -0.72 5.64
CA ALA A 54 -10.95 -0.40 4.69
C ALA A 54 -11.27 -1.53 3.67
N GLY A 55 -10.91 -2.78 3.97
CA GLY A 55 -11.17 -3.93 3.09
C GLY A 55 -10.02 -4.29 2.13
N ARG A 56 -8.82 -3.74 2.34
CA ARG A 56 -7.60 -4.03 1.55
C ARG A 56 -7.74 -3.66 0.06
N ASN A 57 -6.76 -4.05 -0.75
CA ASN A 57 -6.67 -3.78 -2.20
C ASN A 57 -7.03 -2.32 -2.58
N CYS A 58 -6.60 -1.35 -1.77
CA CYS A 58 -6.90 0.06 -1.96
C CYS A 58 -5.72 0.96 -1.60
N VAL A 59 -5.84 2.23 -1.96
CA VAL A 59 -4.84 3.26 -1.69
C VAL A 59 -5.47 4.28 -0.74
N LYS A 60 -4.73 4.67 0.30
CA LYS A 60 -5.09 5.81 1.16
C LYS A 60 -4.07 6.93 0.95
N PRO A 61 -4.51 8.08 0.41
CA PRO A 61 -3.66 9.24 0.20
C PRO A 61 -3.44 10.01 1.48
#